data_AF-A0A0F2GXS0-F1
#
_entry.id   AF-A0A0F2GXS0-F1
#
_cell.length_a   1.000
_cell.length_b   1.000
_cell.length_c   1.000
_cell.angle_alpha   90.00
_cell.angle_beta   90.00
_cell.angle_gamma   90.00
#
_symmetry.space_group_name_H-M   'P 1'
#
loop_
_entity.id
_entity.type
_entity.pdbx_description
1 polymer ?
#
loop_
_entity_poly.entity_id
_entity_poly.type
_entity_poly.pdbx_seq_one_letter_code
_entity_poly.pdbx_strand_id
1 'polypeptide(L)'
;SHHGKWLVRIEVLDPPREMPGAADLILNTLQTDHLYWDGEVVYQRQRHALYQAQIAHGLASGQAYYCQCTRKQIKEDGGYYPGSCRNSDHCQGAIRLKMTHPVSAFVDLKHVKISIPAALVDEYFIIKRRDGLFAC
;
A
#
# COMPACT_ATOMS: atom_id res chain seq x y z
N SER A 1 -23.14 -1.37 -20.85
CA SER A 1 -21.87 -2.06 -21.13
C SER A 1 -20.89 -1.01 -21.62
N HIS A 2 -19.74 -0.84 -20.95
CA HIS A 2 -18.74 0.18 -21.32
C HIS A 2 -17.67 -0.34 -22.29
N HIS A 3 -17.79 -1.58 -22.78
CA HIS A 3 -16.75 -2.25 -23.61
C HIS A 3 -15.33 -2.13 -23.02
N GLY A 4 -15.25 -2.11 -21.69
CA GLY A 4 -13.98 -2.03 -20.96
C GLY A 4 -13.34 -3.40 -20.80
N LYS A 5 -12.09 -3.39 -20.32
CA LYS A 5 -11.38 -4.61 -19.91
C LYS A 5 -11.60 -4.88 -18.43
N TRP A 6 -11.79 -6.15 -18.07
CA TRP A 6 -11.82 -6.62 -16.69
C TRP A 6 -10.56 -7.43 -16.40
N LEU A 7 -9.70 -6.95 -15.49
CA LEU A 7 -8.39 -7.55 -15.21
C LEU A 7 -8.37 -8.19 -13.82
N VAL A 8 -7.55 -9.22 -13.64
CA VAL A 8 -7.35 -9.88 -12.33
C VAL A 8 -5.92 -9.69 -11.83
N ARG A 9 -5.80 -9.38 -10.53
CA ARG A 9 -4.53 -9.18 -9.83
C ARG A 9 -4.56 -9.87 -8.47
N ILE A 10 -3.55 -10.68 -8.19
CA ILE A 10 -3.41 -11.44 -6.95
C ILE A 10 -2.45 -10.72 -5.99
N GLU A 11 -2.98 -10.31 -4.83
CA GLU A 11 -2.32 -9.49 -3.78
C GLU A 11 -1.50 -10.32 -2.78
N VAL A 12 -0.58 -11.14 -3.28
CA VAL A 12 0.32 -11.97 -2.45
C VAL A 12 1.59 -11.20 -2.06
N LEU A 13 1.46 -10.28 -1.09
CA LEU A 13 2.55 -9.42 -0.58
C LEU A 13 2.99 -9.73 0.86
N ASP A 14 2.25 -10.57 1.59
CA ASP A 14 2.57 -10.98 2.97
C ASP A 14 2.64 -12.52 3.04
N PRO A 15 3.76 -13.15 2.62
CA PRO A 15 3.89 -14.61 2.54
C PRO A 15 3.54 -15.35 3.84
N PRO A 16 3.89 -14.85 5.05
CA PRO A 16 3.47 -15.48 6.31
C PRO A 16 1.95 -15.60 6.51
N ARG A 17 1.14 -14.79 5.82
CA ARG A 17 -0.33 -14.81 5.90
C ARG A 17 -0.98 -15.50 4.69
N GLU A 18 -0.18 -15.85 3.69
CA GLU A 18 -0.68 -16.50 2.49
C GLU A 18 -1.03 -17.97 2.80
N MET A 19 -2.22 -18.38 2.38
CA MET A 19 -2.61 -19.80 2.40
C MET A 19 -2.21 -20.43 1.06
N PRO A 20 -1.35 -21.47 1.05
CA PRO A 20 -1.00 -22.19 -0.17
C PRO A 20 -2.25 -22.67 -0.92
N GLY A 21 -2.29 -22.42 -2.23
CA GLY A 21 -3.41 -22.81 -3.11
C GLY A 21 -4.63 -21.87 -3.08
N ALA A 22 -4.68 -20.86 -2.21
CA ALA A 22 -5.81 -19.93 -2.16
C ALA A 22 -5.98 -19.12 -3.44
N ALA A 23 -4.87 -18.68 -4.05
CA ALA A 23 -4.91 -17.95 -5.32
C ALA A 23 -5.53 -18.80 -6.45
N ASP A 24 -5.12 -20.07 -6.55
CA ASP A 24 -5.64 -20.99 -7.57
C ASP A 24 -7.12 -21.29 -7.34
N LEU A 25 -7.54 -21.47 -6.08
CA LEU A 25 -8.94 -21.64 -5.73
C LEU A 25 -9.78 -20.43 -6.16
N ILE A 26 -9.31 -19.21 -5.87
CA ILE A 26 -10.01 -17.97 -6.27
C ILE A 26 -10.15 -17.90 -7.80
N LEU A 27 -9.07 -18.15 -8.55
CA LEU A 27 -9.09 -18.11 -10.02
C LEU A 27 -10.03 -19.18 -10.60
N ASN A 28 -10.02 -20.38 -10.04
CA ASN A 28 -10.92 -21.46 -10.45
C ASN A 28 -12.39 -21.12 -10.17
N THR A 29 -12.70 -20.51 -9.03
CA THR A 29 -14.06 -20.06 -8.71
C THR A 29 -14.53 -19.01 -9.71
N LEU A 30 -13.70 -18.01 -10.04
CA LEU A 30 -14.03 -17.00 -11.04
C LEU A 30 -14.36 -17.64 -12.40
N GLN A 31 -13.55 -18.60 -12.85
CA GLN A 31 -13.80 -19.31 -14.11
C GLN A 31 -15.08 -20.16 -14.06
N THR A 32 -15.32 -20.86 -12.95
CA THR A 32 -16.52 -21.69 -12.73
C THR A 32 -17.79 -20.84 -12.77
N ASP A 33 -17.74 -19.64 -12.21
CA ASP A 33 -18.84 -18.68 -12.20
C ASP A 33 -18.92 -17.84 -13.49
N HIS A 34 -18.18 -18.24 -14.54
CA HIS A 34 -18.13 -17.58 -15.85
C HIS A 34 -17.66 -16.11 -15.83
N LEU A 35 -16.89 -15.73 -14.81
CA LEU A 35 -16.20 -14.44 -14.71
C LEU A 35 -14.83 -14.56 -15.37
N TYR A 36 -14.79 -14.38 -16.69
CA TYR A 36 -13.55 -14.43 -17.48
C TYR A 36 -12.90 -13.05 -17.56
N TRP A 37 -11.62 -12.96 -17.21
CA TRP A 37 -10.84 -11.74 -17.28
C TRP A 37 -10.08 -11.60 -18.59
N ASP A 38 -9.80 -10.35 -18.93
CA ASP A 38 -9.00 -9.95 -20.06
C ASP A 38 -7.51 -9.95 -19.70
N GLY A 39 -6.68 -10.52 -20.58
CA GLY A 39 -5.23 -10.52 -20.42
C GLY A 39 -4.72 -11.46 -19.32
N GLU A 40 -3.47 -11.24 -18.90
CA GLU A 40 -2.79 -12.10 -17.94
C GLU A 40 -3.08 -11.71 -16.49
N VAL A 41 -3.13 -12.72 -15.62
CA VAL A 41 -3.23 -12.51 -14.18
C VAL A 41 -1.92 -11.92 -13.65
N VAL A 42 -2.00 -10.79 -12.96
CA VAL A 42 -0.82 -10.15 -12.36
C VAL A 42 -0.62 -10.62 -10.92
N TYR A 43 0.56 -11.17 -10.61
CA TYR A 43 0.92 -11.56 -9.24
C TYR A 43 1.85 -10.52 -8.59
N GLN A 44 1.43 -9.97 -7.46
CA GLN A 44 2.17 -8.89 -6.79
C GLN A 44 3.54 -9.33 -6.24
N ARG A 45 3.70 -10.59 -5.85
CA ARG A 45 5.01 -11.18 -5.45
C ARG A 45 6.09 -11.04 -6.52
N GLN A 46 5.71 -11.01 -7.79
CA GLN A 46 6.65 -10.86 -8.92
C GLN A 46 7.05 -9.39 -9.18
N ARG A 47 6.42 -8.45 -8.48
CA ARG A 47 6.57 -7.00 -8.70
C ARG A 47 7.40 -6.30 -7.63
N HIS A 48 8.01 -7.05 -6.71
CA HIS A 48 8.84 -6.49 -5.63
C HIS A 48 9.94 -5.55 -6.14
N ALA A 49 10.55 -5.85 -7.30
CA ALA A 49 11.56 -4.98 -7.91
C ALA A 49 11.00 -3.60 -8.29
N LEU A 50 9.76 -3.54 -8.78
CA LEU A 50 9.09 -2.28 -9.13
C LEU A 50 8.83 -1.44 -7.87
N TYR A 51 8.37 -2.05 -6.79
CA TYR A 51 8.14 -1.34 -5.51
C TYR A 51 9.44 -0.85 -4.91
N GLN A 52 10.47 -1.69 -4.95
CA GLN A 52 11.80 -1.32 -4.46
C GLN A 52 12.38 -0.15 -5.25
N ALA A 53 12.21 -0.13 -6.58
CA ALA A 53 12.66 0.98 -7.42
C ALA A 53 11.93 2.29 -7.10
N GLN A 54 10.60 2.26 -6.93
CA GLN A 54 9.81 3.44 -6.57
C GLN A 54 10.18 3.97 -5.18
N ILE A 55 10.39 3.09 -4.21
CA ILE A 55 10.85 3.48 -2.87
C ILE A 55 12.25 4.10 -2.94
N ALA A 56 13.18 3.51 -3.68
CA ALA A 56 14.52 4.05 -3.85
C ALA A 56 14.48 5.45 -4.48
N HIS A 57 13.63 5.64 -5.49
CA HIS A 57 13.40 6.95 -6.11
C HIS A 57 12.82 7.96 -5.10
N GLY A 58 11.82 7.55 -4.30
CA GLY A 58 11.24 8.39 -3.27
C GLY A 58 12.25 8.81 -2.19
N LEU A 59 13.11 7.89 -1.75
CA LEU A 59 14.20 8.19 -0.81
C LEU A 59 15.20 9.17 -1.42
N ALA A 60 15.65 8.93 -2.65
CA ALA A 60 16.63 9.79 -3.34
C ALA A 60 16.09 11.20 -3.62
N SER A 61 14.79 11.33 -3.90
CA SER A 61 14.11 12.61 -4.16
C SER A 61 13.62 13.32 -2.88
N GLY A 62 13.83 12.73 -1.69
CA GLY A 62 13.34 13.28 -0.42
C GLY A 62 11.82 13.21 -0.23
N GLN A 63 11.12 12.45 -1.08
CA GLN A 63 9.68 12.15 -0.98
C GLN A 63 9.38 10.99 -0.03
N ALA A 64 10.39 10.26 0.42
CA ALA A 64 10.27 9.23 1.44
C ALA A 64 11.44 9.33 2.43
N TYR A 65 11.27 8.81 3.64
CA TYR A 65 12.30 8.82 4.68
C TYR A 65 12.19 7.61 5.60
N TYR A 66 13.28 7.32 6.31
CA TYR A 66 13.34 6.23 7.28
C TYR A 66 12.76 6.64 8.63
N CYS A 67 12.04 5.73 9.26
CA CYS A 67 11.40 5.90 10.56
C CYS A 67 11.81 4.76 11.51
N GLN A 68 12.36 5.15 12.66
CA GLN A 68 12.78 4.23 13.72
C GLN A 68 11.79 4.15 14.89
N CYS A 69 10.70 4.90 14.85
CA CYS A 69 9.66 4.85 15.88
C CYS A 69 9.07 3.45 16.04
N THR A 70 8.91 3.03 17.29
CA THR A 70 8.28 1.78 17.66
C THR A 70 6.76 1.89 17.60
N ARG A 71 6.07 0.75 17.48
CA ARG A 71 4.60 0.71 17.58
C ARG A 71 4.10 1.25 18.92
N LYS A 72 4.88 1.06 20.00
CA LYS A 72 4.55 1.57 21.33
C LYS A 72 4.51 3.10 21.36
N GLN A 73 5.57 3.75 20.86
CA GLN A 73 5.64 5.22 20.77
C GLN A 73 4.46 5.79 19.97
N ILE A 74 4.17 5.23 18.80
CA ILE A 74 3.06 5.70 17.95
C ILE A 74 1.72 5.54 18.67
N LYS A 75 1.53 4.45 19.41
CA LYS A 75 0.30 4.22 20.18
C LYS A 75 0.14 5.20 21.34
N GLU A 76 1.24 5.51 22.03
CA GLU A 76 1.27 6.51 23.11
C GLU A 76 0.98 7.92 22.58
N ASP A 77 1.38 8.22 21.34
CA ASP A 77 1.12 9.49 20.64
C ASP A 77 -0.30 9.58 20.01
N GLY A 78 -1.24 8.71 20.43
CA GLY A 78 -2.63 8.75 19.96
C GLY A 78 -2.92 7.86 18.73
N GLY A 79 -1.98 7.00 18.34
CA GLY A 79 -2.16 5.98 17.31
C GLY A 79 -1.83 6.41 15.89
N TYR A 80 -1.64 7.72 15.66
CA TYR A 80 -1.23 8.29 14.38
C TYR A 80 0.21 8.78 14.46
N TYR A 81 0.96 8.62 13.39
CA TYR A 81 2.35 9.02 13.39
C TYR A 81 2.54 10.54 13.23
N PRO A 82 3.14 11.26 14.20
CA PRO A 82 3.20 12.73 14.20
C PRO A 82 4.28 13.33 13.29
N GLY A 83 5.04 12.50 12.55
CA GLY A 83 6.12 12.99 11.69
C GLY A 83 7.46 13.20 12.40
N SER A 84 7.69 12.60 13.57
CA SER A 84 8.89 12.80 14.41
C SER A 84 10.24 12.51 13.72
N CYS A 85 10.27 11.63 12.72
CA CYS A 85 11.48 11.28 11.94
C CYS A 85 11.55 11.97 10.58
N ARG A 86 10.62 12.89 10.26
CA ARG A 86 10.47 13.47 8.90
C ARG A 86 11.74 14.16 8.40
N ASN A 87 12.48 14.77 9.31
CA ASN A 87 13.71 15.51 9.02
C ASN A 87 14.93 14.83 9.66
N SER A 88 14.85 13.53 9.96
CA SER A 88 15.95 12.78 10.55
C SER A 88 16.81 12.12 9.46
N ASP A 89 18.12 12.08 9.68
CA ASP A 89 19.09 11.44 8.76
C ASP A 89 19.21 9.92 8.98
N HIS A 90 18.10 9.28 9.36
CA HIS A 90 18.10 7.83 9.53
C HIS A 90 18.34 7.13 8.20
N CYS A 91 19.18 6.09 8.21
CA CYS A 91 19.46 5.25 7.04
C CYS A 91 18.79 3.86 7.10
N GLN A 92 18.07 3.57 8.19
CA GLN A 92 17.41 2.28 8.42
C GLN A 92 16.11 2.44 9.20
N GLY A 93 15.18 1.49 9.01
CA GLY A 93 13.88 1.46 9.68
C GLY A 93 12.75 1.12 8.72
N ALA A 94 11.51 1.40 9.14
CA ALA A 94 10.39 1.45 8.22
C ALA A 94 10.55 2.67 7.29
N ILE A 95 9.95 2.64 6.12
CA ILE A 95 9.97 3.77 5.18
C ILE A 95 8.58 4.38 5.15
N ARG A 96 8.50 5.70 5.32
CA ARG A 96 7.25 6.48 5.27
C ARG A 96 7.26 7.42 4.08
N LEU A 97 6.07 7.66 3.53
CA LEU A 97 5.89 8.68 2.49
C LEU A 97 5.88 10.06 3.14
N LYS A 98 6.60 11.02 2.55
CA LYS A 98 6.52 12.44 2.91
C LYS A 98 5.36 13.07 2.14
N MET A 99 4.20 13.14 2.77
CA MET A 99 3.03 13.78 2.18
C MET A 99 3.29 15.29 2.00
N THR A 100 3.10 15.79 0.79
CA THR A 100 3.17 17.22 0.44
C THR A 100 1.85 17.78 -0.06
N HIS A 101 1.02 16.93 -0.67
CA HIS A 101 -0.29 17.29 -1.22
C HIS A 101 -1.33 16.27 -0.75
N PRO A 102 -1.77 16.36 0.52
CA PRO A 102 -2.73 15.41 1.05
C PRO A 102 -4.10 15.58 0.38
N VAL A 103 -4.75 14.45 0.09
CA VAL A 103 -6.12 14.42 -0.45
C VAL A 103 -7.07 14.20 0.72
N SER A 104 -7.98 15.16 0.95
CA SER A 104 -8.93 15.11 2.08
C SER A 104 -10.32 14.60 1.71
N ALA A 105 -10.61 14.44 0.42
CA ALA A 105 -11.87 13.88 -0.06
C ALA A 105 -11.71 13.35 -1.49
N PHE A 106 -12.58 12.42 -1.87
CA PHE A 106 -12.71 11.95 -3.24
C PHE A 106 -14.18 11.76 -3.61
N VAL A 107 -14.46 11.67 -4.91
CA VAL A 107 -15.80 11.37 -5.42
C VAL A 107 -15.85 9.90 -5.82
N ASP A 108 -16.61 9.12 -5.06
CA ASP A 108 -17.01 7.76 -5.38
C ASP A 108 -18.21 7.77 -6.33
N LEU A 109 -18.23 6.86 -7.31
CA LEU A 109 -19.30 6.81 -8.31
C LEU A 109 -20.66 6.43 -7.73
N LYS A 110 -20.70 5.74 -6.59
CA LYS A 110 -21.93 5.27 -5.94
C LYS A 110 -22.29 6.10 -4.72
N HIS A 111 -21.31 6.49 -3.91
CA HIS A 111 -21.50 7.20 -2.65
C HIS A 111 -21.25 8.71 -2.75
N VAL A 112 -21.00 9.23 -3.97
CA VAL A 112 -20.73 10.65 -4.23
C VAL A 112 -19.49 11.10 -3.46
N LYS A 113 -19.55 12.15 -2.64
CA LYS A 113 -18.37 12.71 -2.00
C LYS A 113 -18.10 12.01 -0.67
N ILE A 114 -16.93 11.39 -0.57
CA ILE A 114 -16.41 10.80 0.67
C ILE A 114 -15.31 11.70 1.20
N SER A 115 -15.43 12.14 2.45
CA SER A 115 -14.41 12.91 3.16
C SER A 115 -13.56 12.00 4.04
N ILE A 116 -12.26 12.24 4.06
CA ILE A 116 -11.29 11.47 4.85
C ILE A 116 -11.06 12.20 6.20
N PRO A 117 -11.06 11.49 7.34
CA PRO A 117 -10.76 12.10 8.64
C PRO A 117 -9.40 12.82 8.64
N ALA A 118 -9.34 14.03 9.19
CA ALA A 118 -8.13 14.87 9.18
C ALA A 118 -6.88 14.13 9.73
N ALA A 119 -7.05 13.33 10.79
CA ALA A 119 -5.96 12.55 11.38
C ALA A 119 -5.30 11.57 10.40
N LEU A 120 -6.04 11.04 9.42
CA LEU A 120 -5.51 10.16 8.36
C LEU A 120 -4.95 10.95 7.16
N VAL A 121 -5.53 12.12 6.88
CA VAL A 121 -5.08 13.01 5.80
C VAL A 121 -3.67 13.53 6.08
N ASP A 122 -3.40 13.87 7.34
CA ASP A 122 -2.12 14.44 7.78
C ASP A 122 -1.09 13.36 8.17
N GLU A 123 -1.46 12.08 8.15
CA GLU A 123 -0.55 10.99 8.53
C GLU A 123 0.48 10.69 7.43
N TYR A 124 1.76 10.63 7.83
CA TYR A 124 2.83 10.11 6.98
C TYR A 124 2.83 8.57 7.04
N PHE A 125 2.02 7.92 6.23
CA PHE A 125 1.85 6.46 6.27
C PHE A 125 3.11 5.69 5.84
N ILE A 126 3.20 4.44 6.31
CA ILE A 126 4.27 3.50 5.98
C ILE A 126 4.08 2.99 4.55
N ILE A 127 5.14 3.02 3.74
CA ILE A 127 5.19 2.40 2.40
C ILE A 127 6.07 1.14 2.36
N LYS A 128 6.96 0.97 3.35
CA LYS A 128 7.67 -0.28 3.59
C LYS A 128 7.85 -0.51 5.08
N ARG A 129 7.40 -1.67 5.54
CA ARG A 129 7.48 -2.08 6.95
C ARG A 129 8.94 -2.37 7.34
N ARG A 130 9.21 -2.32 8.64
CA ARG A 130 10.54 -2.62 9.21
C ARG A 130 11.00 -4.05 8.93
N ASP A 131 10.05 -4.99 8.82
CA ASP A 131 10.30 -6.39 8.46
C ASP A 131 10.51 -6.61 6.95
N GLY A 132 10.53 -5.53 6.16
CA GLY A 132 10.85 -5.56 4.73
C GLY A 132 9.63 -5.73 3.82
N LEU A 133 8.45 -6.02 4.37
CA LEU A 133 7.22 -6.16 3.59
C LEU A 133 6.73 -4.81 3.08
N PHE A 134 6.22 -4.79 1.84
CA PHE A 134 5.62 -3.60 1.25
C PHE A 134 4.24 -3.35 1.87
N ALA A 135 3.85 -2.09 1.99
CA ALA A 135 2.46 -1.76 2.33
C ALA A 135 1.53 -2.15 1.16
N CYS A 136 0.36 -2.67 1.49
CA CYS A 136 -0.73 -2.99 0.56
C CYS A 136 -1.90 -2.01 0.73
#